data_AF-A0A7J2KK71-F1
#
_entry.id   AF-A0A7J2KK71-F1
#
_cell.length_a   1.000
_cell.length_b   1.000
_cell.length_c   1.000
_cell.angle_alpha   90.00
_cell.angle_beta   90.00
_cell.angle_gamma   90.00
#
_symmetry.space_group_name_H-M   'P 1'
#
loop_
_entity.id
_entity.type
_entity.pdbx_description
1 polymer ?
#
loop_
_entity_poly.entity_id
_entity_poly.type
_entity_poly.pdbx_seq_one_letter_code
_entity_poly.pdbx_strand_id
1 'polypeptide(L)' 'MKLSYWKRYDRVYKNFSAKKIYNKILDFAKKLGKPFEKKSNRGRNFSIEPEEYVAYSVFKISSGDHLR' A
#
# COMPACT_ATOMS: atom_id res chain seq x y z
N MET A 1 -23.50 14.44 0.40
CA MET A 1 -23.18 14.51 -1.04
C MET A 1 -22.04 13.53 -1.35
N LYS A 2 -22.30 12.46 -2.11
CA LYS A 2 -21.27 11.43 -2.43
C LYS A 2 -20.40 11.96 -3.58
N LEU A 3 -19.11 12.16 -3.34
CA LEU A 3 -18.16 12.58 -4.39
C LEU A 3 -18.10 11.51 -5.49
N SER A 4 -18.23 11.95 -6.75
CA SER A 4 -18.00 11.12 -7.95
C SER A 4 -16.61 10.49 -7.92
N TYR A 5 -16.48 9.27 -8.46
CA TYR A 5 -15.22 8.53 -8.57
C TYR A 5 -14.10 9.40 -9.15
N TRP A 6 -14.37 10.06 -10.28
CA TRP A 6 -13.42 10.93 -10.97
C TRP A 6 -12.96 12.12 -10.12
N LYS A 7 -13.86 12.70 -9.32
CA LYS A 7 -13.51 13.80 -8.40
C LYS A 7 -12.62 13.33 -7.25
N ARG A 8 -12.73 12.07 -6.81
CA ARG A 8 -11.82 11.49 -5.81
C ARG A 8 -10.47 11.17 -6.43
N TYR A 9 -10.49 10.60 -7.64
CA TYR A 9 -9.28 10.29 -8.41
C TYR A 9 -8.46 11.56 -8.64
N ASP A 10 -9.08 12.63 -9.14
CA ASP A 10 -8.39 13.91 -9.37
C ASP A 10 -7.81 14.51 -8.08
N ARG A 11 -8.53 14.45 -6.96
CA ARG A 11 -8.03 15.00 -5.70
C ARG A 11 -6.80 14.27 -5.15
N VAL A 12 -6.67 12.97 -5.44
CA VAL A 12 -5.63 12.11 -4.89
C VAL A 12 -4.50 11.90 -5.90
N TYR A 13 -4.79 11.42 -7.10
CA TYR A 13 -3.77 11.03 -8.08
C TYR A 13 -3.21 12.21 -8.90
N LYS A 14 -3.97 13.30 -9.07
CA LYS A 14 -3.50 14.48 -9.81
C LYS A 14 -2.60 15.38 -8.97
N ASN A 15 -2.84 15.41 -7.66
CA ASN A 15 -2.13 16.29 -6.72
C ASN A 15 -1.00 15.60 -5.96
N PHE A 16 -0.98 14.26 -5.92
CA PHE A 16 0.07 13.50 -5.23
C PHE A 16 0.83 12.63 -6.22
N SER A 17 2.17 12.65 -6.13
CA SER A 17 3.00 11.71 -6.88
C SER A 17 2.79 10.28 -6.38
N ALA A 18 2.98 9.29 -7.26
CA ALA A 18 2.91 7.87 -6.93
C ALA A 18 3.70 7.53 -5.65
N LYS A 19 4.91 8.11 -5.50
CA LYS A 19 5.75 7.96 -4.30
C LYS A 19 5.07 8.48 -3.01
N LYS A 20 4.39 9.64 -3.07
CA LYS A 20 3.68 10.19 -1.90
C LYS A 20 2.47 9.33 -1.53
N ILE A 21 1.76 8.80 -2.51
CA ILE A 21 0.62 7.90 -2.29
C ILE A 21 1.11 6.61 -1.63
N TYR A 22 2.14 5.98 -2.20
CA TYR A 22 2.76 4.78 -1.63
C TYR A 22 3.23 5.01 -0.19
N ASN A 23 3.95 6.10 0.09
CA ASN A 23 4.42 6.41 1.45
C ASN A 23 3.25 6.59 2.43
N LYS A 24 2.14 7.20 2.00
CA LYS A 24 0.94 7.31 2.85
C LYS A 24 0.32 5.96 3.15
N ILE A 25 0.23 5.07 2.17
CA ILE A 25 -0.26 3.71 2.37
C ILE A 25 0.68 2.94 3.32
N LEU A 26 1.99 3.09 3.17
CA LEU A 26 2.99 2.49 4.06
C LEU A 26 2.84 2.99 5.50
N ASP A 27 2.62 4.30 5.70
CA ASP A 27 2.36 4.85 7.03
C ASP A 27 1.10 4.25 7.66
N PHE A 28 0.05 4.01 6.87
CA PHE A 28 -1.15 3.31 7.35
C PHE A 28 -0.86 1.86 7.69
N ALA A 29 -0.11 1.14 6.85
CA ALA A 29 0.28 -0.24 7.11
C ALA A 29 1.09 -0.37 8.41
N LYS A 30 2.04 0.54 8.64
CA LYS A 30 2.83 0.61 9.89
C LYS A 30 1.96 0.86 11.12
N LYS A 31 0.93 1.72 11.01
CA LYS A 31 0.00 2.00 12.11
C LYS A 31 -0.93 0.85 12.44
N LEU A 32 -1.27 0.01 11.46
CA LEU A 32 -2.08 -1.19 11.67
C LEU A 32 -1.31 -2.31 12.39
N GLY A 33 0.02 -2.19 12.47
CA GLY A 33 0.91 -3.21 13.04
C GLY A 33 1.37 -4.21 11.99
N LYS A 34 2.18 -5.20 12.41
CA LYS A 34 2.71 -6.22 11.51
C LYS A 34 1.59 -7.19 11.11
N PRO A 35 1.17 -7.23 9.83
CA PRO A 35 0.10 -8.12 9.39
C PRO A 35 0.49 -9.59 9.48
N PHE A 36 1.79 -9.87 9.44
CA PHE A 36 2.36 -11.19 9.68
C PHE A 36 3.73 -11.07 10.35
N GLU A 37 3.99 -11.97 11.29
CA GLU A 37 5.26 -12.06 12.00
C GLU A 37 5.92 -13.41 11.74
N LYS A 38 7.25 -13.43 11.76
CA LYS A 38 7.99 -14.67 11.59
C LYS A 38 7.82 -15.51 12.86
N LYS A 39 7.23 -16.70 12.73
CA LYS A 39 7.01 -17.61 13.88
C LYS A 39 8.29 -18.14 14.52
N SER A 40 9.42 -18.11 13.81
CA SER A 40 10.70 -18.58 14.35
C SER A 40 11.88 -17.88 13.67
N ASN A 41 13.04 -17.87 14.33
CA ASN A 41 14.29 -17.37 13.75
C ASN A 41 14.90 -18.32 12.71
N ARG A 42 14.30 -19.49 12.47
CA ARG A 42 14.78 -20.43 11.43
C ARG A 42 14.38 -19.95 10.04
N GLY A 43 15.23 -20.25 9.07
CA GLY A 43 15.02 -19.92 7.65
C GLY A 43 15.38 -18.48 7.28
N ARG A 44 15.23 -18.15 6.00
CA ARG A 44 15.65 -16.86 5.42
C ARG A 44 14.89 -15.70 6.06
N ASN A 45 15.56 -14.57 6.24
CA ASN A 45 14.88 -13.32 6.61
C ASN A 45 13.95 -12.88 5.48
N PHE A 46 12.88 -12.16 5.81
CA PHE A 46 12.01 -11.60 4.77
C PHE A 46 12.83 -10.66 3.89
N SER A 47 12.67 -10.74 2.56
CA SER A 47 13.35 -9.81 1.67
C SER A 47 12.68 -8.44 1.62
N ILE A 48 11.44 -8.35 2.11
CA ILE A 48 10.60 -7.15 2.18
C ILE A 48 9.88 -7.20 3.52
N GLU A 49 9.80 -6.08 4.22
CA GLU A 49 9.09 -6.02 5.50
C GLU A 49 7.57 -6.26 5.30
N PRO A 50 6.88 -6.90 6.26
CA PRO A 50 5.46 -7.23 6.14
C PRO A 50 4.56 -6.04 5.76
N GLU A 51 4.85 -4.87 6.34
CA GLU A 51 4.11 -3.62 6.09
C GLU A 51 4.35 -3.10 4.66
N GLU A 52 5.57 -3.26 4.15
CA GLU A 52 5.93 -2.86 2.78
C GLU A 52 5.24 -3.76 1.75
N TYR A 53 5.15 -5.05 2.03
CA TYR A 53 4.43 -6.00 1.18
C TYR A 53 2.95 -5.64 1.06
N VAL A 54 2.29 -5.33 2.18
CA VAL A 54 0.88 -4.90 2.18
C VAL A 54 0.71 -3.57 1.47
N ALA A 55 1.58 -2.59 1.76
CA ALA A 55 1.52 -1.29 1.10
C ALA A 55 1.68 -1.39 -0.42
N TYR A 56 2.62 -2.22 -0.88
CA TYR A 56 2.82 -2.49 -2.30
C TYR A 56 1.61 -3.19 -2.93
N SER A 57 1.05 -4.19 -2.26
CA SER A 57 -0.11 -4.93 -2.76
C SER A 57 -1.32 -4.01 -2.95
N VAL A 58 -1.62 -3.19 -1.94
CA VAL A 58 -2.71 -2.21 -1.99
C VAL A 58 -2.46 -1.15 -3.05
N PHE A 59 -1.23 -0.63 -3.14
CA PHE A 59 -0.86 0.36 -4.16
C PHE A 59 -1.04 -0.19 -5.57
N LYS A 60 -0.58 -1.43 -5.83
CA LYS A 60 -0.72 -2.12 -7.12
C LYS A 60 -2.19 -2.34 -7.50
N ILE A 61 -2.99 -2.86 -6.57
CA ILE A 61 -4.45 -3.02 -6.73
C ILE A 61 -5.10 -1.67 -7.08
N SER A 62 -4.78 -0.62 -6.30
CA SER A 62 -5.36 0.70 -6.49
C SER A 62 -4.96 1.40 -7.79
N SER A 63 -3.83 0.99 -8.38
CA SER A 63 -3.33 1.52 -9.65
C SER A 63 -3.98 0.87 -10.88
N GLY A 64 -4.82 -0.15 -10.68
CA GLY A 64 -5.47 -0.87 -11.77
C GLY A 64 -4.60 -1.95 -12.42
N ASP A 65 -3.45 -2.29 -11.83
CA ASP A 65 -2.59 -3.41 -12.26
C ASP A 65 -3.14 -4.77 -11.81
N HIS A 66 -4.44 -4.96 -11.99
CA HIS A 66 -5.10 -6.25 -11.88
C HIS A 66 -4.99 -6.94 -13.25
N LEU A 67 -4.16 -7.99 -13.31
CA LEU A 67 -4.00 -8.90 -14.45
C LEU A 67 -3.14 -8.37 -15.60
N ARG A 68 -1.82 -8.54 -15.45
CA ARG A 68 -0.96 -9.05 -16.53
C ARG A 68 -0.15 -10.20 -15.99
#